data_AF-A0A5A9X9E6-F1
#
_entry.id   AF-A0A5A9X9E6-F1
#
_cell.length_a   1.000
_cell.length_b   1.000
_cell.length_c   1.000
_cell.angle_alpha   90.00
_cell.angle_beta   90.00
_cell.angle_gamma   90.00
#
_symmetry.space_group_name_H-M   'P 1'
#
loop_
_entity.id
_entity.type
_entity.pdbx_description
1 polymer ?
#
loop_
_entity_poly.entity_id
_entity_poly.type
_entity_poly.pdbx_seq_one_letter_code
_entity_poly.pdbx_strand_id
1 'polypeptide(L)'
;MTNTHYQRAYSPARFWKKIGPKAIGIGRATLEKALYLFYAAQSPSTPKWARRVMYGALGYFIFPLDAIPDLAPLVGYTDDISVMAAALATVAFYITPEIKQQAHQTLDKWFGKPASAHITDV
;
A
#
# COMPACT_ATOMS: atom_id res chain seq x y z
N MET A 1 24.34 25.59 -13.28
CA MET A 1 23.64 24.59 -14.13
C MET A 1 23.82 23.22 -13.51
N THR A 2 22.86 22.74 -12.71
CA THR A 2 22.84 21.35 -12.23
C THR A 2 21.54 20.70 -12.66
N ASN A 3 21.70 19.76 -13.61
CA ASN A 3 20.67 18.91 -14.16
C ASN A 3 20.12 17.96 -13.08
N THR A 4 18.84 18.07 -12.75
CA THR A 4 18.10 16.99 -12.08
C THR A 4 16.77 16.79 -12.78
N HIS A 5 16.84 16.25 -13.98
CA HIS A 5 15.73 15.56 -14.61
C HIS A 5 15.48 14.24 -13.86
N TYR A 6 14.76 14.31 -12.73
CA TYR A 6 14.13 13.12 -12.15
C TYR A 6 12.94 12.76 -13.05
N GLN A 7 13.28 12.08 -14.14
CA GLN A 7 12.35 11.44 -15.04
C GLN A 7 11.49 10.42 -14.30
N ARG A 8 10.24 10.31 -14.77
CA ARG A 8 9.22 9.32 -14.43
C ARG A 8 8.39 9.66 -13.19
N ALA A 9 7.58 10.70 -13.36
CA ALA A 9 6.23 10.72 -12.81
C ALA A 9 5.41 9.55 -13.40
N TYR A 10 5.71 8.32 -13.00
CA TYR A 10 4.68 7.31 -12.91
C TYR A 10 3.72 7.90 -11.88
N SER A 11 2.63 8.51 -12.33
CA SER A 11 1.66 9.11 -11.41
C SER A 11 0.90 7.93 -10.79
N PRO A 12 1.22 7.50 -9.56
CA PRO A 12 0.45 6.44 -8.91
C PRO A 12 -1.04 6.75 -8.89
N ALA A 13 -1.39 8.04 -8.86
CA ALA A 13 -2.75 8.52 -8.95
C ALA A 13 -3.46 8.09 -10.25
N ARG A 14 -2.77 7.87 -11.37
CA ARG A 14 -3.39 7.37 -12.62
C ARG A 14 -3.73 5.88 -12.55
N PHE A 15 -2.85 5.07 -11.97
CA PHE A 15 -3.12 3.64 -11.70
C PHE A 15 -4.37 3.51 -10.84
N TRP A 16 -4.40 4.26 -9.74
CA TRP A 16 -5.55 4.29 -8.85
C TRP A 16 -6.77 5.02 -9.42
N LYS A 17 -6.65 5.95 -10.37
CA LYS A 17 -7.81 6.55 -11.06
C LYS A 17 -8.53 5.53 -11.94
N LYS A 18 -7.82 4.52 -12.44
CA LYS A 18 -8.39 3.42 -13.23
C LYS A 18 -9.05 2.35 -12.35
N ILE A 19 -8.49 2.09 -11.17
CA ILE A 19 -9.05 1.15 -10.19
C ILE A 19 -10.12 1.83 -9.31
N GLY A 20 -10.01 3.13 -9.09
CA GLY A 20 -10.76 3.97 -8.15
C GLY A 20 -12.28 3.80 -8.19
N PRO A 21 -12.93 3.82 -9.37
CA PRO A 21 -14.36 3.60 -9.47
C PRO A 21 -14.82 2.23 -8.94
N LYS A 22 -13.98 1.20 -9.07
CA LYS A 22 -14.24 -0.15 -8.55
C LYS A 22 -13.73 -0.34 -7.12
N ALA A 23 -12.67 0.37 -6.74
CA ALA A 23 -12.04 0.30 -5.43
C ALA A 23 -12.86 0.95 -4.32
N ILE A 24 -13.68 1.97 -4.62
CA ILE A 24 -14.53 2.64 -3.60
C ILE A 24 -15.43 1.64 -2.86
N GLY A 25 -15.88 0.57 -3.53
CA GLY A 25 -16.67 -0.49 -2.90
C GLY A 25 -15.92 -1.36 -1.88
N ILE A 26 -14.58 -1.34 -1.87
CA ILE A 26 -13.72 -2.14 -0.97
C ILE A 26 -13.59 -1.48 0.43
N GLY A 27 -14.02 -0.21 0.55
CA GLY A 27 -14.03 0.54 1.80
C GLY A 27 -12.73 1.30 2.09
N ARG A 28 -12.86 2.44 2.77
CA ARG A 28 -11.77 3.39 3.04
C ARG A 28 -10.62 2.77 3.84
N ALA A 29 -10.93 1.99 4.88
CA ALA A 29 -9.91 1.37 5.75
C ALA A 29 -9.04 0.34 5.01
N THR A 30 -9.63 -0.43 4.11
CA THR A 30 -8.90 -1.42 3.33
C THR A 30 -7.96 -0.75 2.32
N LEU A 31 -8.47 0.27 1.62
CA LEU A 31 -7.66 1.07 0.69
C LEU A 31 -6.55 1.84 1.41
N GLU A 32 -6.76 2.25 2.66
CA GLU A 32 -5.72 2.87 3.48
C GLU A 32 -4.50 1.95 3.62
N LYS A 33 -4.70 0.69 4.01
CA LYS A 33 -3.60 -0.25 4.19
C LYS A 33 -2.91 -0.57 2.86
N ALA A 34 -3.68 -0.71 1.78
CA ALA A 34 -3.12 -0.86 0.43
C ALA A 34 -2.26 0.36 0.04
N LEU A 35 -2.74 1.57 0.30
CA LEU A 35 -1.97 2.79 0.02
C LEU A 35 -0.71 2.91 0.89
N TYR A 36 -0.74 2.48 2.15
CA TYR A 36 0.45 2.41 2.99
C TYR A 36 1.53 1.52 2.36
N LEU A 37 1.18 0.30 1.98
CA LEU A 37 2.12 -0.62 1.33
C LEU A 37 2.63 -0.06 0.00
N PHE A 38 1.75 0.57 -0.76
CA PHE A 38 2.06 1.12 -2.06
C PHE A 38 3.04 2.30 -2.00
N TYR A 39 2.84 3.26 -1.08
CA TYR A 39 3.75 4.38 -0.90
C TYR A 39 5.04 3.94 -0.21
N ALA A 40 4.98 3.03 0.77
CA ALA A 40 6.17 2.45 1.37
C ALA A 40 7.03 1.71 0.33
N ALA A 41 6.44 0.95 -0.59
CA ALA A 41 7.18 0.25 -1.64
C ALA A 41 7.93 1.21 -2.59
N GLN A 42 7.40 2.42 -2.80
CA GLN A 42 8.03 3.44 -3.65
C GLN A 42 9.08 4.26 -2.92
N SER A 43 9.10 4.25 -1.59
CA SER A 43 10.08 5.01 -0.82
C SER A 43 11.51 4.55 -1.15
N PRO A 44 12.46 5.48 -1.35
CA PRO A 44 13.87 5.15 -1.54
C PRO A 44 14.49 4.52 -0.28
N SER A 45 13.93 4.79 0.90
CA SER A 45 14.38 4.19 2.17
C SER A 45 13.98 2.73 2.33
N THR A 46 13.08 2.21 1.50
CA THR A 46 12.60 0.83 1.57
C THR A 46 13.57 -0.11 0.86
N PRO A 47 14.15 -1.11 1.55
CA PRO A 47 15.01 -2.10 0.94
C PRO A 47 14.33 -2.90 -0.17
N LYS A 48 15.11 -3.38 -1.12
CA LYS A 48 14.61 -4.12 -2.30
C LYS A 48 13.76 -5.34 -1.91
N TRP A 49 14.14 -6.07 -0.86
CA TRP A 49 13.39 -7.25 -0.41
C TRP A 49 12.01 -6.87 0.16
N ALA A 50 11.94 -5.81 0.97
CA ALA A 50 10.70 -5.30 1.56
C ALA A 50 9.74 -4.80 0.47
N ARG A 51 10.28 -4.10 -0.53
CA ARG A 51 9.52 -3.67 -1.71
C ARG A 51 8.86 -4.84 -2.44
N ARG A 52 9.56 -5.97 -2.60
CA ARG A 52 8.98 -7.18 -3.23
C ARG A 52 7.83 -7.75 -2.40
N VAL A 53 7.98 -7.84 -1.08
CA VAL A 53 6.91 -8.31 -0.18
C VAL A 53 5.69 -7.42 -0.27
N MET A 54 5.87 -6.09 -0.21
CA MET A 54 4.76 -5.13 -0.32
C MET A 54 4.03 -5.24 -1.67
N TYR A 55 4.77 -5.39 -2.78
CA TYR A 55 4.14 -5.59 -4.09
C TYR A 55 3.44 -6.94 -4.23
N GLY A 56 3.97 -8.01 -3.62
CA GLY A 56 3.29 -9.30 -3.55
C GLY A 56 1.96 -9.20 -2.81
N ALA A 57 1.97 -8.56 -1.64
CA ALA A 57 0.74 -8.32 -0.86
C ALA A 57 -0.29 -7.46 -1.62
N LEU A 58 0.17 -6.44 -2.36
CA LEU A 58 -0.70 -5.63 -3.22
C LEU A 58 -1.25 -6.41 -4.41
N GLY A 59 -0.47 -7.32 -4.99
CA GLY A 59 -0.91 -8.21 -6.06
C GLY A 59 -2.04 -9.14 -5.58
N TYR A 60 -1.85 -9.77 -4.42
CA TYR A 60 -2.87 -10.59 -3.77
C TYR A 60 -4.15 -9.80 -3.44
N PHE A 61 -3.99 -8.56 -3.00
CA PHE A 61 -5.13 -7.68 -2.71
C PHE A 61 -5.99 -7.37 -3.96
N ILE A 62 -5.37 -7.25 -5.14
CA ILE A 62 -6.08 -6.94 -6.39
C ILE A 62 -6.66 -8.21 -7.05
N PHE A 63 -6.00 -9.36 -6.90
CA PHE A 63 -6.41 -10.64 -7.50
C PHE A 63 -6.57 -11.75 -6.43
N PRO A 64 -7.59 -11.66 -5.55
CA PRO A 64 -7.68 -12.52 -4.37
C PRO A 64 -8.04 -14.00 -4.64
N LEU A 65 -8.36 -14.42 -5.88
CA LEU A 65 -8.91 -15.76 -6.13
C LEU A 65 -8.00 -16.73 -6.91
N ASP A 66 -7.06 -16.24 -7.74
CA ASP A 66 -6.27 -17.13 -8.62
C ASP A 66 -4.94 -17.62 -8.01
N ALA A 67 -4.48 -17.05 -6.88
CA ALA A 67 -3.14 -17.33 -6.29
C ALA A 67 -3.14 -18.30 -5.09
N ILE A 68 -4.30 -18.54 -4.47
CA ILE A 68 -4.48 -19.50 -3.37
C ILE A 68 -4.51 -20.97 -3.86
N PRO A 69 -5.11 -21.32 -5.02
CA PRO A 69 -5.25 -22.72 -5.44
C PRO A 69 -3.92 -23.46 -5.63
N ASP A 70 -2.84 -22.75 -6.02
CA ASP A 70 -1.54 -23.36 -6.31
C ASP A 70 -0.63 -23.55 -5.07
N LEU A 71 -0.90 -22.87 -3.96
CA LEU A 71 -0.09 -22.93 -2.73
C LEU A 71 -0.59 -23.96 -1.70
N ALA A 72 -1.66 -24.68 -2.04
CA ALA A 72 -2.39 -25.51 -1.09
C ALA A 72 -1.90 -26.96 -0.89
N PRO A 73 -1.22 -27.67 -1.82
CA PRO A 73 -1.09 -29.11 -1.61
C PRO A 73 0.21 -29.61 -0.94
N LEU A 74 1.21 -28.79 -0.59
CA LEU A 74 2.42 -29.34 0.06
C LEU A 74 3.33 -28.28 0.71
N VAL A 75 3.84 -28.59 1.92
CA VAL A 75 5.09 -28.12 2.58
C VAL A 75 4.88 -27.45 3.96
N GLY A 76 5.67 -27.89 4.95
CA GLY A 76 5.58 -27.57 6.38
C GLY A 76 5.52 -26.07 6.71
N TYR A 77 4.42 -25.67 7.34
CA TYR A 77 3.95 -24.28 7.40
C TYR A 77 4.52 -23.41 8.52
N THR A 78 5.29 -23.94 9.47
CA THR A 78 5.67 -23.17 10.68
C THR A 78 6.81 -22.19 10.44
N ASP A 79 7.82 -22.55 9.64
CA ASP A 79 8.97 -21.68 9.34
C ASP A 79 8.55 -20.51 8.43
N ASP A 80 7.85 -20.78 7.32
CA ASP A 80 7.44 -19.76 6.36
C ASP A 80 6.37 -18.78 6.88
N ILE A 81 5.42 -19.22 7.74
CA ILE A 81 4.46 -18.29 8.36
C ILE A 81 5.17 -17.34 9.33
N SER A 82 6.15 -17.85 10.09
CA SER A 82 6.92 -17.02 11.02
C SER A 82 7.77 -16.00 10.28
N VAL A 83 8.39 -16.41 9.18
CA VAL A 83 9.16 -15.53 8.27
C VAL A 83 8.25 -14.51 7.59
N MET A 84 7.06 -14.90 7.14
CA MET A 84 6.09 -14.00 6.53
C MET A 84 5.52 -12.99 7.54
N ALA A 85 5.21 -13.43 8.76
CA ALA A 85 4.78 -12.54 9.85
C ALA A 85 5.91 -11.57 10.24
N ALA A 86 7.15 -12.04 10.32
CA ALA A 86 8.31 -11.20 10.56
C ALA A 86 8.54 -10.21 9.42
N ALA A 87 8.36 -10.62 8.16
CA ALA A 87 8.43 -9.74 7.00
C ALA A 87 7.34 -8.67 7.04
N LEU A 88 6.09 -9.05 7.37
CA LEU A 88 4.96 -8.14 7.56
C LEU A 88 5.19 -7.13 8.68
N ALA A 89 5.71 -7.59 9.82
CA ALA A 89 6.10 -6.72 10.93
C ALA A 89 7.25 -5.80 10.52
N THR A 90 8.21 -6.31 9.75
CA THR A 90 9.37 -5.53 9.33
C THR A 90 8.98 -4.46 8.31
N VAL A 91 8.05 -4.74 7.41
CA VAL A 91 7.58 -3.73 6.45
C VAL A 91 6.84 -2.59 7.13
N ALA A 92 6.24 -2.83 8.30
CA ALA A 92 5.59 -1.78 9.09
C ALA A 92 6.57 -0.68 9.53
N PHE A 93 7.86 -1.00 9.74
CA PHE A 93 8.88 0.02 10.03
C PHE A 93 9.11 1.01 8.88
N TYR A 94 8.81 0.60 7.63
CA TYR A 94 8.90 1.49 6.48
C TYR A 94 7.62 2.31 6.26
N ILE A 95 6.56 2.10 7.06
CA ILE A 95 5.32 2.90 6.99
C ILE A 95 5.48 4.13 7.87
N THR A 96 6.20 5.13 7.34
CA THR A 96 6.48 6.37 8.05
C THR A 96 5.25 7.28 8.16
N PRO A 97 5.25 8.30 9.05
CA PRO A 97 4.18 9.29 9.12
C PRO A 97 3.90 9.97 7.77
N GLU A 98 4.93 10.25 6.98
CA GLU A 98 4.81 10.88 5.66
C GLU A 98 4.07 9.95 4.67
N ILE A 99 4.36 8.65 4.70
CA ILE A 99 3.65 7.63 3.91
C ILE A 99 2.18 7.56 4.31
N LYS A 100 1.90 7.58 5.63
CA LYS A 100 0.51 7.61 6.12
C LYS A 100 -0.20 8.86 5.61
N GLN A 101 0.43 10.03 5.70
CA GLN A 101 -0.12 11.29 5.21
C GLN A 101 -0.41 11.24 3.71
N GLN A 102 0.50 10.71 2.89
CA GLN A 102 0.29 10.54 1.44
C GLN A 102 -0.92 9.65 1.13
N ALA A 103 -1.10 8.57 1.90
CA ALA A 103 -2.26 7.70 1.78
C ALA A 103 -3.56 8.42 2.17
N HIS A 104 -3.59 9.13 3.29
CA HIS A 104 -4.75 9.90 3.72
C HIS A 104 -5.13 10.99 2.70
N GLN A 105 -4.16 11.73 2.16
CA GLN A 105 -4.41 12.73 1.11
C GLN A 105 -5.05 12.11 -0.14
N THR A 106 -4.65 10.88 -0.49
CA THR A 106 -5.22 10.16 -1.63
C THR A 106 -6.64 9.67 -1.32
N LEU A 107 -6.89 9.14 -0.12
CA LEU A 107 -8.24 8.75 0.29
C LEU A 107 -9.19 9.95 0.39
N ASP A 108 -8.72 11.09 0.90
CA ASP A 108 -9.53 12.31 1.00
C ASP A 108 -9.92 12.84 -0.39
N LYS A 109 -9.06 12.66 -1.39
CA LYS A 109 -9.40 12.96 -2.79
C LYS A 109 -10.46 12.03 -3.37
N TRP A 110 -10.56 10.79 -2.88
CA TRP A 110 -11.51 9.79 -3.41
C TRP A 110 -12.85 9.79 -2.67
N PHE A 111 -12.82 9.94 -1.35
CA PHE A 111 -13.99 9.84 -0.47
C PHE A 111 -14.46 11.19 0.07
N GLY A 112 -13.71 12.27 -0.16
CA GLY A 112 -13.85 13.53 0.57
C GLY A 112 -13.09 13.50 1.90
N LYS A 113 -12.82 14.69 2.47
CA LYS A 113 -12.31 14.80 3.84
C LYS A 113 -13.37 14.28 4.82
N PRO A 114 -13.00 13.46 5.82
CA PRO A 114 -13.91 13.12 6.90
C PRO A 114 -14.35 14.42 7.60
N ALA A 115 -15.65 14.53 7.92
CA ALA A 115 -16.27 15.74 8.46
C ALA A 115 -15.69 16.23 9.81
N SER A 116 -14.82 15.46 10.45
CA SER A 116 -14.29 15.69 11.79
C SER A 116 -13.18 16.74 11.91
N ALA A 117 -12.82 17.45 10.83
CA ALA A 117 -11.79 18.50 10.87
C ALA A 117 -12.32 19.90 11.29
N HIS A 118 -13.60 19.99 11.66
CA HIS A 118 -14.17 21.15 12.36
C HIS A 118 -14.63 20.71 13.76
N ILE A 119 -13.68 20.57 14.68
CA ILE A 119 -14.00 20.78 16.10
C ILE A 119 -13.43 22.14 16.43
N THR A 120 -14.37 23.06 16.60
CA THR A 120 -14.24 24.46 16.96
C THR A 120 -13.30 24.68 18.14
N ASP A 121 -12.31 25.55 17.94
CA ASP A 121 -11.86 26.47 18.99
C ASP A 121 -13.10 27.23 19.50
N VAL A 122 -13.51 26.96 20.73
CA VAL A 122 -14.28 27.89 21.58
C VAL A 122 -13.73 27.80 22.99
#